data_AF-A0A7V6DQ42-F1
#
_entry.id   AF-A0A7V6DQ42-F1
#
_cell.length_a   1.000
_cell.length_b   1.000
_cell.length_c   1.000
_cell.angle_alpha   90.00
_cell.angle_beta   90.00
_cell.angle_gamma   90.00
#
_symmetry.space_group_name_H-M   'P 1'
#
loop_
_entity.id
_entity.type
_entity.pdbx_description
1 polymer ?
#
loop_
_entity_poly.entity_id
_entity_poly.type
_entity_poly.pdbx_seq_one_letter_code
_entity_poly.pdbx_strand_id
1 'polypeptide(L)'
;MAGPSVEKIPHGYKVDGIELIRKNCGCGGLSGPGGAGIGDCCMTYSTVKHEGNVYYFVAKYTTPNTVMNIEYGYRVKKDGAEVDVHVYDTKGPKTFQYGGAPPPDIKAFQDKGWEVIHRFERNIEGTGEPMPEWCSPEVCVRPDIGRMSPHGEKKP
;
A
#
# COMPACT_ATOMS: atom_id res chain seq x y z
N MET A 1 -6.17 1.62 30.78
CA MET A 1 -7.04 1.06 29.73
C MET A 1 -6.15 0.17 28.87
N ALA A 2 -6.61 -1.03 28.52
CA ALA A 2 -5.86 -1.87 27.59
C ALA A 2 -5.93 -1.23 26.20
N GLY A 3 -4.79 -1.06 25.53
CA GLY A 3 -4.76 -0.51 24.18
C GLY A 3 -5.49 -1.40 23.16
N PRO A 4 -5.60 -0.97 21.90
CA PRO A 4 -6.24 -1.78 20.86
C PRO A 4 -5.55 -3.13 20.70
N SER A 5 -6.29 -4.16 20.30
CA SER A 5 -5.69 -5.45 20.00
C SER A 5 -4.84 -5.33 18.74
N VAL A 6 -3.62 -5.86 18.78
CA VAL A 6 -2.74 -5.90 17.61
C VAL A 6 -2.22 -7.30 17.43
N GLU A 7 -2.47 -7.86 16.26
CA GLU A 7 -1.98 -9.18 15.86
C GLU A 7 -1.13 -9.05 14.59
N LYS A 8 0.06 -9.66 14.60
CA LYS A 8 0.84 -9.80 13.38
C LYS A 8 0.22 -10.91 12.53
N ILE A 9 -0.13 -10.59 11.29
CA ILE A 9 -0.73 -11.54 10.33
C ILE A 9 0.19 -11.71 9.12
N PRO A 10 -0.01 -12.75 8.28
CA PRO A 10 0.72 -12.85 7.02
C PRO A 10 0.60 -11.54 6.24
N HIS A 11 1.75 -11.00 5.83
CA HIS A 11 1.84 -9.78 5.03
C HIS A 11 1.35 -8.49 5.69
N GLY A 12 1.14 -8.44 7.01
CA GLY A 12 0.74 -7.19 7.66
C GLY A 12 0.33 -7.30 9.13
N TYR A 13 -0.63 -6.47 9.53
CA TYR A 13 -1.11 -6.34 10.90
C TYR A 13 -2.63 -6.32 10.93
N LYS A 14 -3.20 -6.89 11.98
CA LYS A 14 -4.61 -6.77 12.31
C LYS A 14 -4.75 -5.91 13.55
N VAL A 15 -5.27 -4.70 13.39
CA VAL A 15 -5.40 -3.68 14.43
C VAL A 15 -6.87 -3.57 14.78
N ASP A 16 -7.23 -3.93 16.00
CA ASP A 16 -8.62 -3.99 16.48
C ASP A 16 -9.54 -4.81 15.57
N GLY A 17 -8.98 -5.83 14.91
CA GLY A 17 -9.70 -6.66 13.94
C GLY A 17 -9.73 -6.12 12.51
N ILE A 18 -9.17 -4.94 12.24
CA ILE A 18 -9.04 -4.35 10.90
C ILE A 18 -7.71 -4.78 10.29
N GLU A 19 -7.76 -5.34 9.09
CA GLU A 19 -6.58 -5.84 8.41
C GLU A 19 -5.87 -4.74 7.62
N LEU A 20 -4.59 -4.53 7.94
CA LEU A 20 -3.64 -3.74 7.19
C LEU A 20 -2.72 -4.73 6.49
N ILE A 21 -2.93 -4.96 5.19
CA ILE A 21 -2.21 -6.00 4.44
C ILE A 21 -1.41 -5.40 3.28
N ARG A 22 -0.15 -5.82 3.16
CA ARG A 22 0.69 -5.59 1.98
C ARG A 22 0.27 -6.56 0.87
N LYS A 23 0.12 -6.06 -0.36
CA LYS A 23 -0.18 -6.88 -1.52
C LYS A 23 0.28 -6.19 -2.80
N ASN A 24 0.56 -6.97 -3.83
CA ASN A 24 0.92 -6.52 -5.17
C ASN A 24 0.26 -7.41 -6.23
N CYS A 25 0.36 -7.04 -7.52
CA CYS A 25 -0.16 -7.88 -8.60
C CYS A 25 0.48 -9.28 -8.54
N GLY A 26 -0.35 -10.30 -8.31
CA GLY A 26 0.06 -11.71 -8.28
C GLY A 26 0.49 -12.27 -9.64
N CYS A 27 0.37 -11.47 -10.70
CA CYS A 27 0.76 -11.81 -12.06
C CYS A 27 2.28 -11.88 -12.28
N GLY A 28 3.10 -11.47 -11.32
CA GLY A 28 4.57 -11.47 -11.45
C GLY A 28 5.14 -10.54 -12.53
N GLY A 29 4.32 -9.77 -13.26
CA GLY A 29 4.76 -9.02 -14.44
C GLY A 29 4.72 -9.80 -15.76
N LEU A 30 3.88 -10.82 -15.85
CA LEU A 30 3.69 -11.62 -17.07
C LEU A 30 2.66 -10.94 -18.00
N SER A 31 3.05 -10.49 -19.21
CA SER A 31 2.09 -10.10 -20.26
C SER A 31 2.22 -10.94 -21.54
N GLY A 32 1.10 -11.48 -22.04
CA GLY A 32 1.01 -12.30 -23.26
C GLY A 32 0.97 -13.81 -23.00
N PRO A 33 0.64 -14.65 -24.02
CA PRO A 33 0.72 -16.09 -23.89
C PRO A 33 2.19 -16.49 -23.74
N GLY A 34 2.63 -16.71 -22.50
CA GLY A 34 4.05 -16.91 -22.15
C GLY A 34 4.67 -15.82 -21.26
N GLY A 35 3.94 -14.75 -20.91
CA GLY A 35 4.27 -13.90 -19.78
C GLY A 35 5.47 -12.94 -19.90
N ALA A 36 5.50 -12.12 -20.94
CA ALA A 36 6.50 -11.07 -21.14
C ALA A 36 5.91 -9.64 -21.09
N GLY A 37 5.72 -9.06 -19.88
CA GLY A 37 5.66 -7.60 -19.74
C GLY A 37 4.80 -7.01 -18.59
N ILE A 38 5.17 -5.79 -18.22
CA ILE A 38 4.68 -5.04 -17.06
C ILE A 38 3.40 -4.29 -17.44
N GLY A 39 2.24 -4.78 -16.99
CA GLY A 39 0.98 -4.05 -17.07
C GLY A 39 0.81 -3.02 -15.94
N ASP A 40 -0.09 -2.06 -16.08
CA ASP A 40 -0.37 -1.03 -15.07
C ASP A 40 -0.65 -1.59 -13.67
N CYS A 41 -1.35 -2.73 -13.59
CA CYS A 41 -1.60 -3.45 -12.33
C CYS A 41 -0.31 -3.76 -11.55
N CYS A 42 0.81 -3.97 -12.24
CA CYS A 42 2.13 -4.25 -11.66
C CYS A 42 2.74 -3.05 -10.95
N MET A 43 2.33 -1.84 -11.32
CA MET A 43 2.80 -0.58 -10.74
C MET A 43 1.96 -0.16 -9.53
N THR A 44 0.92 -0.93 -9.21
CA THR A 44 0.05 -0.69 -8.08
C THR A 44 0.27 -1.70 -6.97
N TYR A 45 0.21 -1.24 -5.73
CA TYR A 45 0.48 -2.05 -4.56
C TYR A 45 -0.14 -1.46 -3.30
N SER A 46 -0.19 -2.26 -2.23
CA SER A 46 -0.32 -1.79 -0.87
C SER A 46 0.89 -2.20 -0.06
N THR A 47 1.34 -1.34 0.85
CA THR A 47 2.43 -1.64 1.79
C THR A 47 2.03 -1.25 3.20
N VAL A 48 2.62 -1.95 4.16
CA VAL A 48 2.33 -1.77 5.58
C VAL A 48 3.64 -1.76 6.34
N LYS A 49 3.77 -0.78 7.25
CA LYS A 49 4.89 -0.67 8.18
C LYS A 49 4.35 -0.40 9.57
N HIS A 50 5.12 -0.71 10.59
CA HIS A 50 4.86 -0.21 11.93
C HIS A 50 6.16 0.33 12.54
N GLU A 51 6.03 1.38 13.35
CA GLU A 51 7.11 1.96 14.14
C GLU A 51 6.55 2.31 15.52
N GLY A 52 7.00 1.59 16.55
CA GLY A 52 6.39 1.68 17.88
C GLY A 52 4.89 1.38 17.82
N ASN A 53 4.07 2.35 18.21
CA ASN A 53 2.60 2.26 18.24
C ASN A 53 1.93 2.86 16.99
N VAL A 54 2.68 3.24 15.97
CA VAL A 54 2.14 3.81 14.72
C VAL A 54 2.18 2.75 13.62
N TYR A 55 1.03 2.51 13.00
CA TYR A 55 0.86 1.59 11.88
C TYR A 55 0.58 2.37 10.61
N TYR A 56 1.47 2.25 9.63
CA TYR A 56 1.37 2.94 8.36
C TYR A 56 0.80 2.00 7.32
N PHE A 57 -0.23 2.45 6.61
CA PHE A 57 -0.76 1.78 5.44
C PHE A 57 -0.67 2.73 4.25
N VAL A 58 -0.06 2.26 3.16
CA VAL A 58 0.02 3.01 1.91
C VAL A 58 -0.59 2.18 0.80
N ALA A 59 -1.50 2.76 0.01
CA ALA A 59 -2.00 2.17 -1.21
C ALA A 59 -1.69 3.07 -2.42
N LYS A 60 -1.06 2.50 -3.44
CA LYS A 60 -0.75 3.19 -4.70
C LYS A 60 -1.59 2.63 -5.83
N TYR A 61 -2.61 3.36 -6.25
CA TYR A 61 -3.45 3.08 -7.42
C TYR A 61 -2.98 3.84 -8.67
N THR A 62 -2.03 4.76 -8.53
CA THR A 62 -1.48 5.56 -9.63
C THR A 62 -0.44 4.80 -10.44
N THR A 63 -0.47 4.98 -11.75
CA THR A 63 0.51 4.46 -12.72
C THR A 63 0.91 5.56 -13.71
N PRO A 64 1.95 5.37 -14.54
CA PRO A 64 2.30 6.35 -15.56
C PRO A 64 1.17 6.71 -16.52
N ASN A 65 0.16 5.84 -16.67
CA ASN A 65 -1.00 6.05 -17.53
C ASN A 65 -2.21 6.69 -16.81
N THR A 66 -2.14 6.85 -15.49
CA THR A 66 -3.20 7.51 -14.72
C THR A 66 -3.14 9.02 -14.84
N VAL A 67 -4.31 9.66 -14.86
CA VAL A 67 -4.48 11.12 -14.98
C VAL A 67 -5.37 11.64 -13.86
N MET A 68 -5.35 12.95 -13.58
CA MET A 68 -6.12 13.54 -12.48
C MET A 68 -5.83 12.82 -11.14
N ASN A 69 -4.54 12.69 -10.85
CA ASN A 69 -4.07 11.97 -9.68
C ASN A 69 -4.29 12.78 -8.41
N ILE A 70 -4.63 12.08 -7.35
CA ILE A 70 -4.88 12.63 -6.02
C ILE A 70 -4.13 11.82 -4.98
N GLU A 71 -3.83 12.45 -3.87
CA GLU A 71 -3.48 11.78 -2.64
C GLU A 71 -4.56 12.08 -1.62
N TYR A 72 -5.12 11.05 -1.00
CA TYR A 72 -5.99 11.20 0.14
C TYR A 72 -5.55 10.29 1.26
N GLY A 73 -5.99 10.59 2.46
CA GLY A 73 -5.62 9.80 3.60
C GLY A 73 -6.27 10.27 4.87
N TYR A 74 -6.02 9.52 5.93
CA TYR A 74 -6.49 9.84 7.24
C TYR A 74 -5.57 9.23 8.28
N ARG A 75 -5.56 9.85 9.45
CA ARG A 75 -4.90 9.31 10.63
C ARG A 75 -5.93 9.14 11.74
N VAL A 76 -5.93 7.96 12.34
CA VAL A 76 -6.79 7.63 13.48
C VAL A 76 -5.95 7.27 14.69
N LYS A 77 -6.49 7.52 15.89
CA LYS A 77 -5.82 7.26 17.16
C LYS A 77 -6.75 6.58 18.16
N LYS A 78 -6.20 5.65 18.94
CA LYS A 78 -6.90 5.02 20.07
C LYS A 78 -5.88 4.53 21.10
N ASP A 79 -6.04 4.95 22.36
CA ASP A 79 -5.22 4.51 23.49
C ASP A 79 -3.70 4.53 23.24
N GLY A 80 -3.22 5.57 22.55
CA GLY A 80 -1.79 5.75 22.23
C GLY A 80 -1.28 4.99 21.00
N ALA A 81 -2.11 4.18 20.34
CA ALA A 81 -1.85 3.63 19.02
C ALA A 81 -2.40 4.54 17.92
N GLU A 82 -1.69 4.62 16.81
CA GLU A 82 -2.06 5.42 15.64
C GLU A 82 -2.06 4.55 14.38
N VAL A 83 -3.04 4.76 13.51
CA VAL A 83 -3.03 4.19 12.15
C VAL A 83 -3.03 5.36 11.17
N ASP A 84 -2.04 5.38 10.30
CA ASP A 84 -1.82 6.43 9.31
C ASP A 84 -1.98 5.84 7.91
N VAL A 85 -3.02 6.28 7.21
CA VAL A 85 -3.43 5.75 5.92
C VAL A 85 -3.18 6.80 4.85
N HIS A 86 -2.36 6.47 3.87
CA HIS A 86 -2.13 7.27 2.67
C HIS A 86 -2.54 6.49 1.42
N VAL A 87 -3.24 7.15 0.51
CA VAL A 87 -3.72 6.55 -0.72
C VAL A 87 -3.42 7.49 -1.88
N TYR A 88 -2.60 7.01 -2.80
CA TYR A 88 -2.37 7.65 -4.09
C TYR A 88 -3.36 7.08 -5.08
N ASP A 89 -4.30 7.90 -5.53
CA ASP A 89 -5.39 7.48 -6.40
C ASP A 89 -5.54 8.37 -7.63
N THR A 90 -6.45 8.00 -8.51
CA THR A 90 -6.82 8.74 -9.71
C THR A 90 -8.33 8.94 -9.74
N LYS A 91 -8.76 10.17 -10.06
CA LYS A 91 -10.16 10.50 -10.39
C LYS A 91 -10.49 10.17 -11.85
N GLY A 92 -9.50 9.78 -12.65
CA GLY A 92 -9.66 9.38 -14.04
C GLY A 92 -10.12 7.93 -14.20
N PRO A 93 -10.43 7.52 -15.44
CA PRO A 93 -10.77 6.13 -15.74
C PRO A 93 -9.63 5.19 -15.34
N LYS A 94 -9.96 4.15 -14.57
CA LYS A 94 -9.03 3.06 -14.24
C LYS A 94 -9.31 1.90 -15.20
N THR A 95 -8.38 1.62 -16.10
CA THR A 95 -8.48 0.54 -17.10
C THR A 95 -7.76 -0.75 -16.68
N PHE A 96 -7.20 -0.78 -15.47
CA PHE A 96 -6.45 -1.91 -14.93
C PHE A 96 -7.05 -2.37 -13.59
N GLN A 97 -6.79 -3.63 -13.26
CA GLN A 97 -7.11 -4.18 -11.94
C GLN A 97 -6.05 -3.75 -10.92
N TYR A 98 -6.48 -3.24 -9.77
CA TYR A 98 -5.58 -2.90 -8.67
C TYR A 98 -4.90 -4.15 -8.11
N GLY A 99 -3.57 -4.10 -7.99
CA GLY A 99 -2.74 -5.20 -7.49
C GLY A 99 -2.64 -5.26 -5.97
N GLY A 100 -2.88 -4.15 -5.26
CA GLY A 100 -2.76 -4.10 -3.80
C GLY A 100 -4.02 -4.56 -3.05
N ALA A 101 -3.97 -4.43 -1.73
CA ALA A 101 -5.12 -4.55 -0.86
C ALA A 101 -5.77 -3.16 -0.73
N PRO A 102 -7.11 -3.06 -0.77
CA PRO A 102 -7.76 -1.78 -0.62
C PRO A 102 -7.42 -1.16 0.75
N PRO A 103 -7.37 0.18 0.86
CA PRO A 103 -7.22 0.81 2.16
C PRO A 103 -8.41 0.41 3.04
N PRO A 104 -8.18 0.25 4.35
CA PRO A 104 -9.28 0.07 5.29
C PRO A 104 -10.25 1.26 5.21
N ASP A 105 -11.51 1.02 5.56
CA ASP A 105 -12.50 2.10 5.66
C ASP A 105 -12.30 2.85 6.98
N ILE A 106 -12.27 4.18 6.92
CA ILE A 106 -12.22 5.03 8.11
C ILE A 106 -13.41 4.75 9.05
N LYS A 107 -14.58 4.40 8.49
CA LYS A 107 -15.76 4.05 9.28
C LYS A 107 -15.53 2.80 10.13
N ALA A 108 -14.76 1.83 9.64
CA ALA A 108 -14.44 0.63 10.42
C ALA A 108 -13.66 0.96 11.70
N PHE A 109 -12.79 1.96 11.64
CA PHE A 109 -12.07 2.47 12.81
C PHE A 109 -13.01 3.24 13.75
N GLN A 110 -13.84 4.14 13.21
CA GLN A 110 -14.81 4.91 14.00
C GLN A 110 -15.79 4.01 14.75
N ASP A 111 -16.32 2.98 14.09
CA ASP A 111 -17.22 1.97 14.68
C ASP A 111 -16.55 1.21 15.84
N LYS A 112 -15.22 1.22 15.94
CA LYS A 112 -14.41 0.61 17.00
C LYS A 112 -13.88 1.61 18.03
N GLY A 113 -14.37 2.85 17.98
CA GLY A 113 -14.04 3.91 18.94
C GLY A 113 -12.68 4.57 18.71
N TRP A 114 -12.15 4.51 17.49
CA TRP A 114 -10.97 5.28 17.13
C TRP A 114 -11.35 6.72 16.78
N GLU A 115 -10.52 7.67 17.23
CA GLU A 115 -10.67 9.09 16.93
C GLU A 115 -9.97 9.43 15.62
N VAL A 116 -10.66 10.18 14.74
CA VAL A 116 -10.05 10.71 13.52
C VAL A 116 -9.30 11.99 13.87
N ILE A 117 -7.97 11.94 13.86
CA ILE A 117 -7.13 13.09 14.21
C ILE A 117 -6.72 13.92 13.00
N HIS A 118 -6.71 13.32 11.81
CA HIS A 118 -6.41 14.04 10.57
C HIS A 118 -7.10 13.38 9.38
N ARG A 119 -7.52 14.18 8.40
CA ARG A 119 -8.03 13.74 7.11
C ARG A 119 -7.62 14.75 6.05
N PHE A 120 -7.21 14.26 4.89
CA PHE A 120 -6.79 15.13 3.79
C PHE A 120 -7.15 14.52 2.43
N GLU A 121 -7.26 15.40 1.45
CA GLU A 121 -7.31 15.09 0.03
C GLU A 121 -6.64 16.25 -0.72
N ARG A 122 -5.75 15.93 -1.67
CA ARG A 122 -5.07 16.91 -2.50
C ARG A 122 -4.80 16.36 -3.89
N ASN A 123 -4.76 17.24 -4.88
CA ASN A 123 -4.27 16.87 -6.20
C ASN A 123 -2.75 16.70 -6.16
N ILE A 124 -2.22 15.78 -6.96
CA ILE A 124 -0.78 15.53 -7.06
C ILE A 124 -0.34 15.47 -8.51
N GLU A 125 0.90 15.87 -8.76
CA GLU A 125 1.56 15.70 -10.06
C GLU A 125 2.21 14.33 -10.15
N GLY A 126 2.31 13.79 -11.37
CA GLY A 126 2.87 12.46 -11.61
C GLY A 126 2.10 11.35 -10.88
N THR A 127 2.78 10.30 -10.45
CA THR A 127 2.15 9.16 -9.76
C THR A 127 2.12 9.30 -8.23
N GLY A 128 2.51 10.45 -7.68
CA GLY A 128 2.59 10.66 -6.23
C GLY A 128 3.88 10.18 -5.56
N GLU A 129 4.96 10.05 -6.31
CA GLU A 129 6.30 9.83 -5.74
C GLU A 129 6.92 11.21 -5.44
N PRO A 130 7.31 11.50 -4.18
CA PRO A 130 8.12 10.61 -3.35
C PRO A 130 7.36 10.04 -2.15
N MET A 131 7.53 8.74 -1.97
CA MET A 131 7.02 7.99 -0.82
C MET A 131 7.62 8.52 0.49
N PRO A 132 7.01 8.28 1.67
CA PRO A 132 7.62 8.67 2.94
C PRO A 132 9.07 8.18 3.02
N GLU A 133 9.98 8.94 3.65
CA GLU A 133 11.44 8.64 3.67
C GLU A 133 11.76 7.20 4.13
N TRP A 134 10.87 6.60 4.92
CA TRP A 134 10.96 5.23 5.38
C TRP A 134 10.58 4.14 4.36
N CYS A 135 9.85 4.48 3.30
CA CYS A 135 9.66 3.65 2.10
C CYS A 135 10.77 4.06 1.13
N SER A 136 11.99 3.63 1.44
CA SER A 136 13.10 3.79 0.52
C SER A 136 12.78 3.05 -0.79
N PRO A 137 13.37 3.48 -1.92
CA PRO A 137 13.26 2.75 -3.17
C PRO A 137 13.61 1.27 -2.99
N GLU A 138 14.50 0.88 -2.08
CA GLU A 138 14.96 -0.50 -1.95
C GLU A 138 13.92 -1.46 -1.34
N VAL A 139 13.01 -0.97 -0.49
CA VAL A 139 11.91 -1.77 0.09
C VAL A 139 10.68 -1.78 -0.83
N CYS A 140 10.61 -0.77 -1.70
CA CYS A 140 9.49 -0.48 -2.59
C CYS A 140 9.82 -0.78 -4.08
N VAL A 141 11.05 -1.21 -4.37
CA VAL A 141 11.51 -1.82 -5.64
C VAL A 141 11.07 -3.28 -5.60
N ARG A 142 10.33 -3.70 -6.65
CA ARG A 142 10.13 -5.12 -6.93
C ARG A 142 11.47 -5.84 -6.80
N PRO A 143 11.55 -7.05 -6.19
CA PRO A 143 12.76 -7.84 -6.30
C PRO A 143 13.16 -7.87 -7.77
N ASP A 144 14.40 -7.48 -8.07
CA ASP A 144 14.93 -7.46 -9.43
C ASP A 144 14.79 -8.89 -9.96
N ILE A 145 13.78 -9.11 -10.82
CA ILE A 145 13.45 -10.43 -11.37
C ILE A 145 14.62 -10.89 -12.27
N GLY A 146 15.45 -9.97 -12.76
CA GLY A 146 16.72 -10.28 -13.43
C GLY A 146 17.76 -10.93 -12.52
N ARG A 147 17.63 -10.80 -11.19
CA ARG A 147 18.43 -11.51 -10.18
C ARG A 147 17.75 -12.75 -9.60
N MET A 148 16.48 -12.97 -9.90
CA MET A 148 15.73 -14.16 -9.50
C MET A 148 15.36 -14.97 -10.74
N SER A 149 16.40 -15.44 -11.46
CA SER A 149 16.23 -16.53 -12.40
C SER A 149 15.55 -17.72 -11.70
N PRO A 150 14.63 -18.44 -12.37
CA PRO A 150 13.97 -19.62 -11.83
C PRO A 150 14.94 -20.79 -11.57
N HIS A 151 16.19 -20.67 -12.03
CA HIS A 151 17.29 -21.52 -11.64
C HIS A 151 18.30 -20.72 -10.83
N GLY A 152 18.48 -21.14 -9.57
CA GLY A 152 19.56 -20.63 -8.73
C GLY A 152 20.90 -20.90 -9.40
N GLU A 153 21.53 -19.85 -9.91
CA GLU A 153 22.93 -19.88 -10.29
C GLU A 153 23.71 -18.87 -9.47
N LYS A 154 24.85 -19.37 -8.98
CA LYS A 154 25.73 -18.76 -7.99
C LYS A 154 26.32 -17.44 -8.49
N LYS A 155 26.53 -16.54 -7.53
CA LYS A 155 27.50 -15.44 -7.56
C LYS A 155 28.78 -15.77 -8.35
N PRO A 156 29.37 -14.79 -9.04
CA PRO A 156 30.75 -14.39 -8.81
C PRO A 156 30.89 -13.53 -7.54
#